data_AF-A0A6A5CCM2-F1
#
_entry.id   AF-A0A6A5CCM2-F1
#
_cell.length_a   1.000
_cell.length_b   1.000
_cell.length_c   1.000
_cell.angle_alpha   90.00
_cell.angle_beta   90.00
_cell.angle_gamma   90.00
#
_symmetry.space_group_name_H-M   'P 1'
#
loop_
_entity.id
_entity.type
_entity.pdbx_description
1 polymer ?
#
loop_
_entity_poly.entity_id
_entity_poly.type
_entity_poly.pdbx_seq_one_letter_code
_entity_poly.pdbx_strand_id
1 'polypeptide(L)'
;MKSGSPISKTIHHHPQQQDVKSNRKPCLLFEPNVLFFPMPNKYKTVLTLHVFNNHLTEFVAFSIKNPNPQYFKFSKMSCVLLPKTSTSIEITIECFHSWTTTVEVESFNVVEIHYKQSDDPQDFTKKGLLFTRQTHVEKIEYKMSFPSDNNLQVQIANDTITITPKIIHFEGNRDQEVKCISLLYGCEENDPLPVWDLFIEPTQFVLIGRDQLHEEIQSYYCPSCLMEVSGSEAMSTRMTCSYCYECPQCNSNLTIANSENSTYFHCPFCNWNSLSIGVQTEGKYSQLFDQLKDHDSIHQSKFLILSKVFTELCHSNRNDFKNTHSMMDLKNCHCIVSIDEYLNDEERMNSEYSFNESSLLSFSNRITHPSCSECHLDHVWPFRKTLCTKKLKKYGDTIIVKRSSDSNSPFGPFEINHSAMFYLPKVSIVNAPVMFLNHESDLYLNITNPHENFKLCLSFSQNLEYSKTNAKVILSEKPIILREHFGLDLYSHDTMVFIQGNEEEYRLRAEDDTSFVLERRGNQVKVRLGIIPHQSGNVQFSLGVKMNVIPNETTPTITSYGEEASTVVAPDHVSLLSNGKSTFFYIFVTLPSSSLEKVPIEDEIVPVECSRMVFY
;
A
#
# COMPACT_ATOMS: atom_id res chain seq x y z
N MET A 1 -12.31 -76.25 63.68
CA MET A 1 -11.80 -76.36 62.30
C MET A 1 -12.42 -75.24 61.46
N LYS A 2 -11.56 -74.40 60.86
CA LYS A 2 -11.71 -73.62 59.60
C LYS A 2 -13.03 -72.85 59.34
N SER A 3 -12.98 -71.51 59.45
CA SER A 3 -12.94 -70.51 58.34
C SER A 3 -14.32 -70.17 57.79
N GLY A 4 -14.85 -68.96 58.02
CA GLY A 4 -14.82 -67.82 57.08
C GLY A 4 -16.10 -67.88 56.23
N SER A 5 -16.88 -66.84 55.90
CA SER A 5 -16.83 -65.38 55.91
C SER A 5 -18.26 -64.92 55.44
N PRO A 6 -18.58 -63.61 55.31
CA PRO A 6 -19.95 -63.10 55.40
C PRO A 6 -20.65 -62.89 54.03
N ILE A 7 -21.98 -62.79 54.03
CA ILE A 7 -22.76 -62.23 52.90
C ILE A 7 -23.57 -61.03 53.40
N SER A 8 -23.28 -59.89 52.78
CA SER A 8 -23.81 -58.54 53.02
C SER A 8 -25.15 -58.33 52.31
N LYS A 9 -25.97 -57.46 52.91
CA LYS A 9 -27.26 -56.97 52.41
C LYS A 9 -27.06 -56.07 51.19
N THR A 10 -27.83 -56.30 50.13
CA THR A 10 -27.93 -55.43 48.95
C THR A 10 -29.18 -54.55 49.09
N ILE A 11 -28.98 -53.22 49.05
CA ILE A 11 -30.03 -52.19 48.99
C ILE A 11 -30.21 -51.78 47.53
N HIS A 12 -31.45 -51.59 47.12
CA HIS A 12 -31.88 -51.19 45.78
C HIS A 12 -31.36 -49.80 45.36
N HIS A 13 -30.79 -49.72 44.16
CA HIS A 13 -30.70 -48.47 43.39
C HIS A 13 -31.33 -48.70 42.00
N HIS A 14 -32.28 -47.83 41.65
CA HIS A 14 -32.83 -47.65 40.30
C HIS A 14 -31.74 -47.18 39.32
N PRO A 15 -31.66 -47.71 38.09
CA PRO A 15 -30.82 -47.10 37.06
C PRO A 15 -31.54 -45.90 36.44
N GLN A 16 -30.85 -44.76 36.43
CA GLN A 16 -31.18 -43.60 35.62
C GLN A 16 -31.04 -43.92 34.13
N GLN A 17 -32.01 -43.49 33.32
CA GLN A 17 -31.92 -43.47 31.86
C GLN A 17 -30.79 -42.51 31.44
N GLN A 18 -29.78 -43.03 30.76
CA GLN A 18 -28.82 -42.24 30.00
C GLN A 18 -29.37 -42.01 28.58
N ASP A 19 -29.55 -40.74 28.21
CA ASP A 19 -29.81 -40.32 26.83
C ASP A 19 -28.61 -40.67 25.94
N VAL A 20 -28.76 -41.69 25.11
CA VAL A 20 -27.82 -42.01 24.03
C VAL A 20 -28.00 -40.96 22.93
N LYS A 21 -27.18 -39.91 22.94
CA LYS A 21 -27.00 -39.03 21.78
C LYS A 21 -26.50 -39.86 20.61
N SER A 22 -27.40 -40.24 19.70
CA SER A 22 -27.06 -40.96 18.49
C SER A 22 -26.17 -40.08 17.60
N ASN A 23 -24.91 -40.48 17.42
CA ASN A 23 -24.03 -39.95 16.39
C ASN A 23 -24.58 -40.32 15.01
N ARG A 24 -25.60 -39.60 14.53
CA ARG A 24 -26.07 -39.71 13.14
C ARG A 24 -25.05 -39.01 12.25
N LYS A 25 -24.42 -39.77 11.36
CA LYS A 25 -23.56 -39.22 10.31
C LYS A 25 -24.38 -38.24 9.45
N PRO A 26 -23.77 -37.14 8.96
CA PRO A 26 -24.47 -36.18 8.11
C PRO A 26 -24.98 -36.84 6.82
N CYS A 27 -26.24 -36.57 6.49
CA CYS A 27 -26.97 -37.18 5.38
C CYS A 27 -26.50 -36.68 4.00
N LEU A 28 -25.91 -35.49 3.96
CA LEU A 28 -25.42 -34.83 2.75
C LEU A 28 -23.90 -34.61 2.82
N LEU A 29 -23.22 -34.81 1.70
CA LEU A 29 -21.81 -34.44 1.50
C LEU A 29 -21.74 -33.22 0.58
N PHE A 30 -20.78 -32.33 0.83
CA PHE A 30 -20.59 -31.08 0.11
C PHE A 30 -19.19 -31.03 -0.51
N GLU A 31 -19.08 -30.49 -1.71
CA GLU A 31 -17.80 -30.24 -2.36
C GLU A 31 -17.83 -28.89 -3.09
N PRO A 32 -16.98 -27.91 -2.71
CA PRO A 32 -16.03 -27.96 -1.59
C PRO A 32 -16.72 -27.77 -0.21
N ASN A 33 -16.09 -28.27 0.86
CA ASN A 33 -16.55 -28.07 2.25
C ASN A 33 -16.40 -26.61 2.74
N VAL A 34 -15.54 -25.84 2.08
CA VAL A 34 -15.32 -24.40 2.32
C VAL A 34 -15.38 -23.70 0.97
N LEU A 35 -16.27 -22.72 0.85
CA LEU A 35 -16.37 -21.89 -0.36
C LEU A 35 -15.40 -20.71 -0.25
N PHE A 36 -14.37 -20.71 -1.10
CA PHE A 36 -13.45 -19.59 -1.23
C PHE A 36 -13.93 -18.67 -2.35
N PHE A 37 -14.20 -17.42 -1.99
CA PHE A 37 -14.53 -16.39 -2.95
C PHE A 37 -13.27 -15.60 -3.28
N PRO A 38 -12.76 -15.64 -4.52
CA PRO A 38 -11.72 -14.72 -4.93
C PRO A 38 -12.25 -13.28 -4.82
N MET A 39 -11.37 -12.33 -4.49
CA MET A 39 -11.75 -10.92 -4.37
C MET A 39 -12.60 -10.48 -5.58
N PRO A 40 -13.66 -9.67 -5.36
CA PRO A 40 -14.52 -9.25 -6.45
C PRO A 40 -13.72 -8.40 -7.43
N ASN A 41 -13.32 -9.00 -8.55
CA ASN A 41 -13.03 -8.25 -9.75
C ASN A 41 -14.35 -7.63 -10.25
N LYS A 42 -14.30 -6.66 -11.18
CA LYS A 42 -15.48 -6.02 -11.82
C LYS A 42 -16.47 -6.99 -12.51
N TYR A 43 -16.29 -8.29 -12.36
CA TYR A 43 -17.03 -9.34 -13.05
C TYR A 43 -17.84 -10.19 -12.06
N LYS A 44 -18.98 -10.67 -12.55
CA LYS A 44 -19.83 -11.67 -11.90
C LYS A 44 -19.01 -12.94 -11.64
N THR A 45 -18.78 -13.29 -10.38
CA THR A 45 -18.12 -14.55 -10.01
C THR A 45 -19.19 -15.62 -9.79
N VAL A 46 -19.04 -16.77 -10.45
CA VAL A 46 -19.92 -17.94 -10.28
C VAL A 46 -19.10 -19.06 -9.66
N LEU A 47 -19.59 -19.62 -8.56
CA LEU A 47 -19.04 -20.80 -7.91
C LEU A 47 -20.06 -21.93 -7.95
N THR A 48 -19.59 -23.17 -8.01
CA THR A 48 -20.44 -24.35 -8.04
C THR A 48 -20.26 -25.14 -6.75
N LEU A 49 -21.33 -25.28 -5.98
CA LEU A 49 -21.40 -26.17 -4.82
C LEU A 49 -22.03 -27.50 -5.25
N HIS A 50 -21.30 -28.59 -5.11
CA HIS A 50 -21.83 -29.94 -5.33
C HIS A 50 -22.39 -30.50 -4.02
N VAL A 51 -23.64 -30.98 -4.07
CA VAL A 51 -24.33 -31.61 -2.94
C VAL A 51 -24.65 -33.04 -3.30
N PHE A 52 -24.19 -33.99 -2.50
CA PHE A 52 -24.38 -35.42 -2.72
C PHE A 52 -25.20 -36.04 -1.58
N ASN A 53 -26.23 -36.81 -1.93
CA ASN A 53 -27.00 -37.60 -0.97
C ASN A 53 -26.26 -38.91 -0.67
N ASN A 54 -25.70 -39.03 0.53
CA ASN A 54 -24.95 -40.22 0.92
C ASN A 54 -25.84 -41.34 1.50
N HIS A 55 -27.16 -41.14 1.63
CA HIS A 55 -28.06 -42.22 2.01
C HIS A 55 -28.09 -43.32 0.94
N LEU A 56 -28.20 -44.57 1.41
CA LEU A 56 -28.32 -45.74 0.54
C LEU A 56 -29.73 -45.92 0.01
N THR A 57 -30.74 -45.51 0.77
CA THR A 57 -32.14 -45.88 0.52
C THR A 57 -33.14 -44.73 0.62
N GLU A 58 -32.74 -43.59 1.20
CA GLU A 58 -33.65 -42.48 1.49
C GLU A 58 -33.37 -41.27 0.59
N PHE A 59 -34.43 -40.62 0.13
CA PHE A 59 -34.32 -39.31 -0.50
C PHE A 59 -34.12 -38.25 0.58
N VAL A 60 -33.36 -37.20 0.27
CA VAL A 60 -33.09 -36.09 1.18
C VAL A 60 -33.57 -34.80 0.54
N ALA A 61 -34.55 -34.15 1.17
CA ALA A 61 -34.96 -32.80 0.82
C ALA A 61 -34.13 -31.80 1.63
N PHE A 62 -33.66 -30.73 1.00
CA PHE A 62 -32.95 -29.66 1.70
C PHE A 62 -33.31 -28.28 1.15
N SER A 63 -33.15 -27.26 1.99
CA SER A 63 -33.27 -25.86 1.63
C SER A 63 -32.01 -25.06 2.01
N ILE A 64 -31.69 -24.05 1.22
CA ILE A 64 -30.57 -23.14 1.43
C ILE A 64 -31.12 -21.83 1.97
N LYS A 65 -30.64 -21.41 3.14
CA LYS A 65 -30.92 -20.08 3.67
C LYS A 65 -29.82 -19.12 3.23
N ASN A 66 -30.21 -18.09 2.47
CA ASN A 66 -29.32 -17.01 2.06
C ASN A 66 -29.62 -15.75 2.90
N PRO A 67 -28.82 -15.45 3.93
CA PRO A 67 -29.04 -14.27 4.77
C PRO A 67 -28.70 -12.95 4.06
N ASN A 68 -28.05 -12.99 2.90
CA ASN A 68 -27.63 -11.81 2.13
C ASN A 68 -28.05 -11.91 0.66
N PRO A 69 -29.36 -11.88 0.35
CA PRO A 69 -29.87 -12.03 -1.02
C PRO A 69 -29.40 -10.93 -1.98
N GLN A 70 -28.95 -9.79 -1.45
CA GLN A 70 -28.40 -8.69 -2.23
C GLN A 70 -27.01 -8.98 -2.84
N TYR A 71 -26.23 -9.88 -2.24
CA TYR A 71 -24.87 -10.19 -2.69
C TYR A 71 -24.75 -11.56 -3.34
N PHE A 72 -25.55 -12.53 -2.89
CA PHE A 72 -25.49 -13.92 -3.38
C PHE A 72 -26.79 -14.29 -4.08
N LYS A 73 -26.70 -14.80 -5.31
CA LYS A 73 -27.81 -15.43 -6.02
C LYS A 73 -27.53 -16.92 -6.18
N PHE A 74 -28.46 -17.76 -5.75
CA PHE A 74 -28.36 -19.21 -5.88
C PHE A 74 -29.25 -19.69 -7.02
N SER A 75 -28.73 -20.55 -7.88
CA SER A 75 -29.51 -21.19 -8.97
C SER A 75 -30.65 -22.07 -8.45
N LYS A 76 -30.51 -22.63 -7.24
CA LYS A 76 -31.52 -23.46 -6.56
C LYS A 76 -31.53 -23.13 -5.06
N MET A 77 -32.70 -22.78 -4.52
CA MET A 77 -32.89 -22.51 -3.08
C MET A 77 -33.40 -23.74 -2.31
N SER A 78 -33.94 -24.74 -3.01
CA SER A 78 -34.38 -26.01 -2.45
C SER A 78 -34.21 -27.13 -3.47
N CYS A 79 -33.96 -28.35 -3.00
CA CYS A 79 -33.82 -29.53 -3.86
C CYS A 79 -34.17 -30.80 -3.09
N VAL A 80 -34.60 -31.83 -3.83
CA VAL A 80 -34.79 -33.20 -3.32
C VAL A 80 -33.82 -34.10 -4.08
N LEU A 81 -32.95 -34.78 -3.35
CA LEU A 81 -31.97 -35.71 -3.92
C LEU A 81 -32.40 -37.14 -3.65
N LEU A 82 -32.45 -37.95 -4.71
CA LEU A 82 -32.61 -39.41 -4.59
C LEU A 82 -31.34 -40.02 -3.96
N PRO A 83 -31.44 -41.23 -3.37
CA PRO A 83 -30.28 -41.93 -2.81
C PRO A 83 -29.13 -42.00 -3.82
N LYS A 84 -27.90 -41.74 -3.37
CA LYS A 84 -26.68 -41.80 -4.19
C LYS A 84 -26.67 -40.89 -5.43
N THR A 85 -27.45 -39.81 -5.43
CA THR A 85 -27.41 -38.78 -6.47
C THR A 85 -26.78 -37.48 -5.98
N SER A 86 -26.31 -36.65 -6.91
CA SER A 86 -25.81 -35.31 -6.62
C SER A 86 -26.54 -34.23 -7.44
N THR A 87 -26.49 -33.00 -6.95
CA THR A 87 -26.84 -31.79 -7.70
C THR A 87 -25.73 -30.76 -7.56
N SER A 88 -25.57 -29.94 -8.59
CA SER A 88 -24.77 -28.72 -8.54
C SER A 88 -25.68 -27.53 -8.24
N ILE A 89 -25.18 -26.60 -7.42
CA ILE A 89 -25.82 -25.33 -7.10
C ILE A 89 -24.82 -24.22 -7.43
N GLU A 90 -25.14 -23.44 -8.47
CA GLU A 90 -24.39 -22.25 -8.80
C GLU A 90 -24.71 -21.11 -7.84
N ILE A 91 -23.67 -20.49 -7.29
CA ILE A 91 -23.68 -19.33 -6.40
C ILE A 91 -23.01 -18.19 -7.15
N THR A 92 -23.81 -17.21 -7.53
CA THR A 92 -23.37 -16.00 -8.20
C THR A 92 -23.18 -14.89 -7.18
N ILE A 93 -22.03 -14.21 -7.23
CA ILE A 93 -21.83 -12.91 -6.56
C ILE A 93 -21.99 -11.79 -7.57
N GLU A 94 -22.86 -10.83 -7.24
CA GLU A 94 -22.98 -9.57 -7.94
C GLU A 94 -22.53 -8.43 -7.01
N CYS A 95 -21.39 -7.80 -7.31
CA CYS A 95 -21.00 -6.56 -6.64
C CYS A 95 -21.73 -5.39 -7.29
N PHE A 96 -22.80 -4.90 -6.65
CA PHE A 96 -23.38 -3.61 -6.99
C PHE A 96 -22.42 -2.51 -6.54
N HIS A 97 -21.66 -1.95 -7.48
CA HIS A 97 -21.00 -0.66 -7.29
C HIS A 97 -21.85 0.41 -7.98
N SER A 98 -22.87 0.90 -7.28
CA SER A 98 -23.34 2.27 -7.47
C SER A 98 -22.92 3.05 -6.22
N TRP A 99 -21.77 3.70 -6.29
CA TRP A 99 -21.41 4.70 -5.30
C TRP A 99 -22.12 5.99 -5.69
N THR A 100 -23.10 6.42 -4.91
CA THR A 100 -23.53 7.82 -4.90
C THR A 100 -22.55 8.58 -4.02
N THR A 101 -21.61 9.29 -4.63
CA THR A 101 -20.77 10.26 -3.94
C THR A 101 -21.60 11.53 -3.73
N THR A 102 -22.12 11.75 -2.53
CA THR A 102 -22.60 13.07 -2.12
C THR A 102 -21.39 13.89 -1.71
N VAL A 103 -21.02 14.87 -2.54
CA VAL A 103 -20.08 15.92 -2.17
C VAL A 103 -20.89 17.04 -1.54
N GLU A 104 -20.79 17.21 -0.23
CA GLU A 104 -21.24 18.44 0.42
C GLU A 104 -20.24 19.55 0.10
N VAL A 105 -20.65 20.47 -0.78
CA VAL A 105 -20.00 21.78 -0.92
C VAL A 105 -20.84 22.73 -0.09
N GLU A 106 -20.24 23.32 0.95
CA GLU A 106 -20.86 24.42 1.66
C GLU A 106 -21.14 25.55 0.66
N SER A 107 -22.43 25.88 0.55
CA SER A 107 -23.06 26.94 -0.25
C SER A 107 -23.38 26.67 -1.73
N PHE A 108 -24.69 26.60 -1.97
CA PHE A 108 -25.49 26.65 -3.22
C PHE A 108 -25.82 25.32 -3.95
N ASN A 109 -27.12 24.97 -3.82
CA ASN A 109 -27.99 24.07 -4.61
C ASN A 109 -27.49 22.66 -4.98
N VAL A 110 -28.11 21.68 -4.32
CA VAL A 110 -28.09 20.24 -4.64
C VAL A 110 -28.77 20.00 -5.99
N VAL A 111 -28.06 19.36 -6.93
CA VAL A 111 -28.68 18.74 -8.12
C VAL A 111 -28.46 17.23 -8.01
N GLU A 112 -29.55 16.49 -7.79
CA GLU A 112 -29.56 15.03 -7.89
C GLU A 112 -29.50 14.62 -9.38
N ILE A 113 -28.47 13.85 -9.76
CA ILE A 113 -28.42 13.20 -11.08
C ILE A 113 -28.75 11.73 -10.90
N HIS A 114 -29.95 11.34 -11.33
CA HIS A 114 -30.34 9.94 -11.46
C HIS A 114 -29.91 9.39 -12.82
N TYR A 115 -29.11 8.33 -12.83
CA TYR A 115 -28.87 7.54 -14.04
C TYR A 115 -29.99 6.51 -14.19
N LYS A 116 -30.73 6.59 -15.30
CA LYS A 116 -31.71 5.56 -15.66
C LYS A 116 -31.02 4.33 -16.23
N GLN A 117 -31.55 3.19 -15.82
CA GLN A 117 -31.14 1.85 -16.18
C GLN A 117 -31.94 1.41 -17.42
N SER A 118 -31.38 1.61 -18.62
CA SER A 118 -31.73 0.82 -19.81
C SER A 118 -30.80 1.21 -20.95
N ASP A 119 -29.93 0.31 -21.37
CA ASP A 119 -29.75 -0.07 -22.78
C ASP A 119 -28.84 -1.32 -22.86
N ASP A 120 -29.20 -2.22 -23.77
CA ASP A 120 -28.70 -3.58 -23.93
C ASP A 120 -27.24 -3.63 -24.44
N PRO A 121 -26.31 -4.36 -23.79
CA PRO A 121 -24.90 -4.38 -24.19
C PRO A 121 -24.59 -5.04 -25.54
N GLN A 122 -25.56 -5.69 -26.20
CA GLN A 122 -25.29 -6.43 -27.44
C GLN A 122 -25.18 -5.55 -28.70
N ASP A 123 -25.56 -4.28 -28.66
CA ASP A 123 -25.50 -3.40 -29.84
C ASP A 123 -24.11 -2.78 -30.10
N PHE A 124 -23.13 -3.00 -29.21
CA PHE A 124 -21.77 -2.45 -29.36
C PHE A 124 -20.81 -3.32 -30.19
N THR A 125 -21.22 -4.50 -30.66
CA THR A 125 -20.34 -5.39 -31.46
C THR A 125 -20.34 -5.12 -32.96
N LYS A 126 -21.06 -4.10 -33.47
CA LYS A 126 -21.03 -3.71 -34.89
C LYS A 126 -20.28 -2.41 -35.23
N LYS A 127 -19.70 -1.72 -34.25
CA LYS A 127 -18.74 -0.62 -34.52
C LYS A 127 -17.39 -0.99 -33.92
N GLY A 128 -16.47 -1.38 -34.79
CA GLY A 128 -15.12 -1.79 -34.43
C GLY A 128 -14.37 -0.67 -33.69
N LEU A 129 -14.29 -0.80 -32.38
CA LEU A 129 -13.39 -0.04 -31.51
C LEU A 129 -12.64 -1.04 -30.62
N LEU A 130 -11.40 -1.30 -31.00
CA LEU A 130 -10.41 -1.99 -30.18
C LEU A 130 -10.01 -1.05 -29.04
N PHE A 131 -10.37 -1.39 -27.81
CA PHE A 131 -9.74 -0.82 -26.62
C PHE A 131 -8.70 -1.80 -26.09
N THR A 132 -7.45 -1.62 -26.51
CA THR A 132 -6.29 -1.97 -25.69
C THR A 132 -6.02 -0.81 -24.75
N ARG A 133 -6.23 -1.02 -23.44
CA ARG A 133 -5.79 -0.08 -22.41
C ARG A 133 -5.04 -0.82 -21.31
N GLN A 134 -3.72 -0.68 -21.32
CA GLN A 134 -2.93 -0.65 -20.09
C GLN A 134 -3.20 0.69 -19.42
N THR A 135 -3.89 0.67 -18.29
CA THR A 135 -3.92 1.80 -17.36
C THR A 135 -2.83 1.60 -16.32
N HIS A 136 -1.88 2.54 -16.26
CA HIS A 136 -1.09 2.77 -15.06
C HIS A 136 -2.07 3.18 -13.96
N VAL A 137 -2.39 2.23 -13.09
CA VAL A 137 -3.05 2.46 -11.81
C VAL A 137 -1.91 2.70 -10.83
N GLU A 138 -1.84 3.90 -10.25
CA GLU A 138 -1.15 4.07 -8.97
C GLU A 138 -1.81 3.11 -7.99
N LYS A 139 -1.06 2.06 -7.65
CA LYS A 139 -1.51 1.01 -6.76
C LYS A 139 -1.57 1.58 -5.35
N ILE A 140 -2.67 2.24 -5.01
CA ILE A 140 -3.06 2.43 -3.62
C ILE A 140 -3.49 1.04 -3.13
N GLU A 141 -2.54 0.27 -2.61
CA GLU A 141 -2.85 -0.95 -1.86
C GLU A 141 -3.50 -0.53 -0.54
N TYR A 142 -4.83 -0.50 -0.52
CA TYR A 142 -5.53 -0.78 0.73
C TYR A 142 -5.29 -2.25 1.05
N LYS A 143 -4.25 -2.53 1.85
CA LYS A 143 -4.17 -3.81 2.55
C LYS A 143 -5.26 -3.82 3.63
N MET A 144 -6.48 -4.14 3.23
CA MET A 144 -7.46 -4.67 4.17
C MET A 144 -7.01 -6.08 4.51
N SER A 145 -6.29 -6.23 5.63
CA SER A 145 -6.12 -7.54 6.26
C SER A 145 -7.48 -7.96 6.82
N PHE A 146 -8.26 -8.70 6.03
CA PHE A 146 -9.29 -9.54 6.60
C PHE A 146 -8.58 -10.72 7.27
N PRO A 147 -8.94 -11.10 8.51
CA PRO A 147 -8.36 -12.27 9.13
C PRO A 147 -8.62 -13.46 8.20
N SER A 148 -7.55 -14.05 7.70
CA SER A 148 -7.57 -15.40 7.19
C SER A 148 -7.87 -16.31 8.38
N ASP A 149 -9.15 -16.61 8.58
CA ASP A 149 -9.67 -17.93 8.97
C ASP A 149 -11.20 -17.85 9.17
N ASN A 150 -11.94 -18.65 8.37
CA ASN A 150 -13.37 -18.99 8.50
C ASN A 150 -14.40 -17.82 8.49
N ASN A 151 -14.69 -17.24 7.32
CA ASN A 151 -15.71 -16.17 7.19
C ASN A 151 -17.15 -16.65 6.97
N LEU A 152 -17.42 -17.96 6.86
CA LEU A 152 -18.77 -18.51 6.79
C LEU A 152 -18.86 -19.77 7.64
N GLN A 153 -19.76 -19.78 8.61
CA GLN A 153 -20.11 -20.99 9.35
C GLN A 153 -21.25 -21.69 8.61
N VAL A 154 -21.00 -22.91 8.13
CA VAL A 154 -22.04 -23.77 7.57
C VAL A 154 -22.57 -24.65 8.70
N GLN A 155 -23.78 -24.34 9.19
CA GLN A 155 -24.45 -25.15 10.20
C GLN A 155 -25.57 -25.96 9.54
N ILE A 156 -25.53 -27.28 9.75
CA ILE A 156 -26.56 -28.21 9.28
C ILE A 156 -27.38 -28.63 10.49
N ALA A 157 -28.64 -28.21 10.54
CA ALA A 157 -29.60 -28.65 11.53
C ALA A 157 -30.97 -28.81 10.86
N ASN A 158 -31.65 -29.94 11.12
CA ASN A 158 -33.04 -30.20 10.72
C ASN A 158 -33.33 -29.84 9.25
N ASP A 159 -32.68 -30.54 8.30
CA ASP A 159 -32.89 -30.40 6.84
C ASP A 159 -32.65 -29.00 6.25
N THR A 160 -31.99 -28.13 7.03
CA THR A 160 -31.72 -26.75 6.66
C THR A 160 -30.22 -26.50 6.66
N ILE A 161 -29.70 -26.01 5.54
CA ILE A 161 -28.32 -25.53 5.44
C ILE A 161 -28.34 -24.03 5.73
N THR A 162 -27.78 -23.66 6.88
CA THR A 162 -27.63 -22.25 7.25
C THR A 162 -26.19 -21.84 7.01
N ILE A 163 -25.99 -20.96 6.02
CA ILE A 163 -24.70 -20.34 5.74
C ILE A 163 -24.75 -18.98 6.42
N THR A 164 -24.18 -18.88 7.62
CA THR A 164 -24.17 -17.62 8.38
C THR A 164 -22.82 -16.94 8.15
N PRO A 165 -22.78 -15.71 7.60
CA PRO A 165 -21.61 -14.87 7.75
C PRO A 165 -21.40 -14.67 9.24
N LYS A 166 -20.15 -14.76 9.70
CA LYS A 166 -19.81 -14.36 11.06
C LYS A 166 -19.98 -12.84 11.12
N ILE A 167 -21.18 -12.36 11.48
CA ILE A 167 -21.45 -10.93 11.65
C ILE A 167 -20.67 -10.48 12.88
N ILE A 168 -19.61 -9.71 12.65
CA ILE A 168 -19.03 -8.87 13.69
C ILE A 168 -19.95 -7.66 13.77
N HIS A 169 -20.73 -7.55 14.85
CA HIS A 169 -21.50 -6.35 15.14
C HIS A 169 -20.53 -5.22 15.50
N PHE A 170 -20.34 -4.28 14.58
CA PHE A 170 -19.79 -2.96 14.92
C PHE A 170 -20.98 -2.04 15.21
N GLU A 171 -21.39 -1.94 16.47
CA GLU A 171 -22.15 -0.78 16.93
C GLU A 171 -21.19 0.41 16.95
N GLY A 172 -21.26 1.22 15.91
CA GLY A 172 -20.39 2.37 15.69
C GLY A 172 -20.63 3.46 16.73
N ASN A 173 -19.77 3.51 17.74
CA ASN A 173 -19.36 4.77 18.35
C ASN A 173 -18.36 5.41 17.39
N ARG A 174 -18.77 6.49 16.72
CA ARG A 174 -18.14 7.02 15.49
C ARG A 174 -16.75 7.66 15.62
N ASP A 175 -16.08 7.62 16.78
CA ASP A 175 -14.87 8.43 16.99
C ASP A 175 -13.56 7.65 17.24
N GLN A 176 -13.52 6.31 17.17
CA GLN A 176 -12.25 5.57 17.32
C GLN A 176 -12.15 4.36 16.36
N GLU A 177 -12.27 4.59 15.05
CA GLU A 177 -11.90 3.58 14.05
C GLU A 177 -10.36 3.47 13.95
N VAL A 178 -9.78 2.49 14.63
CA VAL A 178 -8.37 2.14 14.40
C VAL A 178 -8.34 1.06 13.33
N LYS A 179 -8.06 1.49 12.11
CA LYS A 179 -8.20 0.68 10.88
C LYS A 179 -7.02 -0.23 10.57
N CYS A 180 -5.89 -0.14 11.28
CA CYS A 180 -4.71 -0.91 10.91
C CYS A 180 -3.82 -1.32 12.08
N ILE A 181 -3.28 -2.53 11.96
CA ILE A 181 -2.13 -3.00 12.72
C ILE A 181 -0.91 -2.27 12.16
N SER A 182 -0.16 -1.57 13.02
CA SER A 182 1.06 -0.88 12.61
C SER A 182 2.28 -1.47 13.31
N LEU A 183 3.37 -1.61 12.54
CA LEU A 183 4.68 -2.01 13.02
C LEU A 183 5.68 -0.95 12.58
N LEU A 184 6.24 -0.24 13.56
CA LEU A 184 7.15 0.87 13.34
C LEU A 184 8.48 0.58 14.04
N TYR A 185 9.53 1.21 13.56
CA TYR A 185 10.89 1.11 14.04
C TYR A 185 11.33 2.49 14.55
N GLY A 186 12.11 2.54 15.62
CA GLY A 186 12.62 3.81 16.14
C GLY A 186 13.90 3.66 16.95
N CYS A 187 14.52 4.80 17.24
CA CYS A 187 15.59 4.98 18.21
C CYS A 187 15.05 5.85 19.37
N GLU A 188 15.77 5.97 20.48
CA GLU A 188 15.29 6.71 21.67
C GLU A 188 14.92 8.16 21.35
N GLU A 189 15.65 8.79 20.43
CA GLU A 189 15.54 10.20 20.11
C GLU A 189 14.53 10.54 19.00
N ASN A 190 14.04 9.55 18.25
CA ASN A 190 13.27 9.77 17.02
C ASN A 190 11.87 9.17 17.08
N ASP A 191 10.92 9.85 16.44
CA ASP A 191 9.58 9.31 16.24
C ASP A 191 9.64 7.97 15.48
N PRO A 192 8.81 6.98 15.86
CA PRO A 192 8.83 5.69 15.23
C PRO A 192 8.27 5.78 13.79
N LEU A 193 9.04 5.25 12.84
CA LEU A 193 8.73 5.27 11.41
C LEU A 193 8.71 3.84 10.86
N PRO A 194 8.01 3.58 9.75
CA PRO A 194 8.14 2.31 9.06
C PRO A 194 9.58 2.04 8.62
N VAL A 195 10.02 0.78 8.60
CA VAL A 195 11.41 0.43 8.26
C VAL A 195 11.86 0.94 6.88
N TRP A 196 10.93 1.08 5.93
CA TRP A 196 11.22 1.59 4.58
C TRP A 196 11.43 3.11 4.52
N ASP A 197 11.01 3.84 5.57
CA ASP A 197 11.25 5.28 5.71
C ASP A 197 12.47 5.60 6.58
N LEU A 198 13.17 4.56 7.07
CA LEU A 198 14.38 4.68 7.87
C LEU A 198 15.65 4.40 7.06
N PHE A 199 16.73 5.03 7.52
CA PHE A 199 18.07 4.90 6.99
C PHE A 199 19.06 4.65 8.12
N ILE A 200 20.26 4.18 7.79
CA ILE A 200 21.33 3.96 8.75
C ILE A 200 22.51 4.85 8.42
N GLU A 201 23.01 5.57 9.43
CA GLU A 201 24.31 6.20 9.36
C GLU A 201 25.38 5.11 9.57
N PRO A 202 26.23 4.82 8.58
CA PRO A 202 27.11 3.66 8.66
C PRO A 202 28.19 3.75 9.75
N THR A 203 28.70 4.95 10.09
CA THR A 203 29.87 5.08 10.97
C THR A 203 29.54 4.87 12.46
N GLN A 204 28.37 5.33 12.89
CA GLN A 204 27.85 5.26 14.25
C GLN A 204 26.72 4.24 14.39
N PHE A 205 26.18 3.76 13.27
CA PHE A 205 25.05 2.84 13.21
C PHE A 205 23.78 3.40 13.86
N VAL A 206 23.51 4.68 13.59
CA VAL A 206 22.34 5.41 14.10
C VAL A 206 21.20 5.31 13.08
N LEU A 207 19.98 5.09 13.57
CA LEU A 207 18.77 5.11 12.74
C LEU A 207 18.32 6.55 12.49
N ILE A 208 18.17 6.88 11.21
CA ILE A 208 17.83 8.22 10.74
C ILE A 208 16.46 8.18 10.05
N GLY A 209 15.59 9.13 10.42
CA GLY A 209 14.33 9.38 9.73
C GLY A 209 14.52 10.14 8.41
N ARG A 210 13.57 10.01 7.48
CA ARG A 210 13.64 10.72 6.19
C ARG A 210 13.72 12.24 6.33
N ASP A 211 13.06 12.79 7.35
CA ASP A 211 13.01 14.20 7.71
C ASP A 211 14.35 14.76 8.22
N GLN A 212 15.23 13.90 8.71
CA GLN A 212 16.57 14.26 9.16
C GLN A 212 17.62 14.26 8.04
N LEU A 213 17.23 13.85 6.82
CA LEU A 213 18.13 13.80 5.68
C LEU A 213 18.11 15.10 4.88
N HIS A 214 19.28 15.59 4.52
CA HIS A 214 19.44 16.64 3.53
C HIS A 214 19.39 16.04 2.12
N GLU A 215 18.50 16.56 1.27
CA GLU A 215 18.40 16.16 -0.14
C GLU A 215 19.15 17.14 -1.04
N GLU A 216 20.08 16.63 -1.85
CA GLU A 216 20.76 17.42 -2.88
C GLU A 216 20.39 16.90 -4.27
N ILE A 217 20.33 17.82 -5.24
CA ILE A 217 20.08 17.45 -6.63
C ILE A 217 21.35 16.84 -7.21
N GLN A 218 21.27 15.57 -7.57
CA GLN A 218 22.34 14.85 -8.26
C GLN A 218 22.30 15.18 -9.77
N SER A 219 21.12 15.09 -10.37
CA SER A 219 20.91 15.36 -11.79
C SER A 219 19.42 15.58 -12.11
N TYR A 220 19.13 15.88 -13.37
CA TYR A 220 17.78 16.05 -13.88
C TYR A 220 17.51 15.02 -14.96
N TYR A 221 16.26 14.59 -15.11
CA TYR A 221 15.89 13.65 -16.16
C TYR A 221 14.45 13.88 -16.62
N CYS A 222 14.16 13.51 -17.87
CA CYS A 222 12.78 13.53 -18.35
C CYS A 222 12.06 12.23 -17.94
N PRO A 223 10.88 12.30 -17.28
CA PRO A 223 10.14 11.08 -16.92
C PRO A 223 9.55 10.34 -18.13
N SER A 224 9.47 10.98 -19.30
CA SER A 224 8.88 10.40 -20.50
C SER A 224 9.89 9.67 -21.38
N CYS A 225 11.03 10.29 -21.71
CA CYS A 225 12.07 9.65 -22.51
C CYS A 225 13.22 9.07 -21.68
N LEU A 226 13.21 9.26 -20.36
CA LEU A 226 14.24 8.79 -19.43
C LEU A 226 15.66 9.30 -19.73
N MET A 227 15.78 10.37 -20.52
CA MET A 227 17.05 11.03 -20.79
C MET A 227 17.47 11.84 -19.58
N GLU A 228 18.66 11.56 -19.07
CA GLU A 228 19.34 12.34 -18.05
C GLU A 228 20.01 13.55 -18.70
N VAL A 229 19.91 14.72 -18.05
CA VAL A 229 20.49 15.98 -18.53
C VAL A 229 21.30 16.64 -17.41
N SER A 230 22.36 17.33 -17.82
CA SER A 230 23.22 18.06 -16.89
C SER A 230 22.48 19.24 -16.25
N GLY A 231 22.95 19.71 -15.08
CA GLY A 231 22.34 20.87 -14.43
C GLY A 231 22.37 22.14 -15.27
N SER A 232 23.45 22.38 -16.03
CA SER A 232 23.56 23.52 -16.94
C SER A 232 22.58 23.43 -18.11
N GLU A 233 22.39 22.23 -18.67
CA GLU A 233 21.40 21.97 -19.72
C GLU A 233 19.95 22.07 -19.21
N ALA A 234 19.68 21.54 -18.02
CA ALA A 234 18.37 21.68 -17.38
C ALA A 234 18.04 23.17 -17.15
N MET A 235 19.00 23.96 -16.67
CA MET A 235 18.81 25.40 -16.49
C MET A 235 18.61 26.13 -17.82
N SER A 236 19.38 25.81 -18.87
CA SER A 236 19.23 26.45 -20.19
C SER A 236 17.89 26.13 -20.86
N THR A 237 17.34 24.94 -20.58
CA THR A 237 16.02 24.49 -21.04
C THR A 237 14.89 24.79 -20.05
N ARG A 238 15.15 25.56 -18.98
CA ARG A 238 14.18 25.96 -17.94
C ARG A 238 13.49 24.77 -17.26
N MET A 239 14.27 23.75 -16.95
CA MET A 239 13.81 22.51 -16.33
C MET A 239 12.78 21.75 -17.19
N THR A 240 12.89 21.83 -18.52
CA THR A 240 12.01 21.10 -19.44
C THR A 240 12.77 20.26 -20.45
N CYS A 241 12.16 19.17 -20.90
CA CYS A 241 12.73 18.32 -21.94
C CYS A 241 12.67 19.01 -23.31
N SER A 242 13.75 18.92 -24.08
CA SER A 242 13.81 19.44 -25.45
C SER A 242 12.97 18.66 -26.47
N TYR A 243 12.51 17.46 -26.14
CA TYR A 243 11.92 16.52 -27.11
C TYR A 243 10.55 15.95 -26.69
N CYS A 244 10.19 16.05 -25.41
CA CYS A 244 8.94 15.51 -24.89
C CYS A 244 7.96 16.63 -24.60
N TYR A 245 6.70 16.43 -24.98
CA TYR A 245 5.64 17.41 -24.81
C TYR A 245 4.40 16.79 -24.16
N GLU A 246 3.66 17.62 -23.45
CA GLU A 246 2.42 17.29 -22.75
C GLU A 246 1.22 17.90 -23.47
N CYS A 247 0.14 17.12 -23.51
CA CYS A 247 -1.12 17.54 -24.07
C CYS A 247 -1.71 18.66 -23.20
N PRO A 248 -2.08 19.81 -23.79
CA PRO A 248 -2.61 20.93 -23.02
C PRO A 248 -3.98 20.65 -22.37
N GLN A 249 -4.72 19.66 -22.89
CA GLN A 249 -6.04 19.29 -22.39
C GLN A 249 -5.99 18.32 -21.20
N CYS A 250 -5.04 17.38 -21.16
CA CYS A 250 -5.03 16.30 -20.17
C CYS A 250 -3.66 15.96 -19.55
N ASN A 251 -2.61 16.72 -19.89
CA ASN A 251 -1.24 16.55 -19.41
C ASN A 251 -0.60 15.17 -19.73
N SER A 252 -1.25 14.38 -20.59
CA SER A 252 -0.68 13.13 -21.12
C SER A 252 0.48 13.44 -22.08
N ASN A 253 1.44 12.52 -22.16
CA ASN A 253 2.52 12.63 -23.14
C ASN A 253 1.95 12.61 -24.57
N LEU A 254 2.42 13.54 -25.40
CA LEU A 254 2.10 13.60 -26.82
C LEU A 254 2.98 12.62 -27.61
N THR A 255 2.41 12.07 -28.67
CA THR A 255 3.10 11.28 -29.68
C THR A 255 3.09 12.02 -31.01
N ILE A 256 3.97 11.62 -31.92
CA ILE A 256 3.99 12.14 -33.29
C ILE A 256 3.14 11.20 -34.14
N ALA A 257 2.15 11.77 -34.83
CA ALA A 257 1.29 11.06 -35.77
C ALA A 257 1.56 11.57 -37.20
N ASN A 258 1.42 10.66 -38.17
CA ASN A 258 1.56 10.96 -39.59
C ASN A 258 0.19 10.77 -40.27
N SER A 259 -0.24 11.79 -41.00
CA SER A 259 -1.28 11.75 -42.01
C SER A 259 -0.64 11.72 -43.40
N GLU A 260 -1.42 11.48 -44.45
CA GLU A 260 -0.93 11.35 -45.84
C GLU A 260 -0.07 12.53 -46.30
N ASN A 261 -0.38 13.74 -45.80
CA ASN A 261 0.30 14.97 -46.20
C ASN A 261 0.98 15.72 -45.04
N SER A 262 0.84 15.29 -43.78
CA SER A 262 1.40 16.06 -42.66
C SER A 262 1.73 15.22 -41.43
N THR A 263 2.76 15.64 -40.72
CA THR A 263 3.21 15.13 -39.43
C THR A 263 2.82 16.13 -38.35
N TYR A 264 2.22 15.68 -37.25
CA TYR A 264 1.67 16.54 -36.20
C TYR A 264 1.72 15.87 -34.82
N PHE A 265 1.50 16.62 -33.74
CA PHE A 265 1.38 16.05 -32.39
C PHE A 265 -0.03 15.52 -32.14
N HIS A 266 -0.10 14.34 -31.55
CA HIS A 266 -1.35 13.68 -31.19
C HIS A 266 -1.31 13.19 -29.75
N CYS A 267 -2.42 13.37 -29.03
CA CYS A 267 -2.61 12.82 -27.71
C CYS A 267 -3.41 11.51 -27.77
N PRO A 268 -2.84 10.36 -27.41
CA PRO A 268 -3.56 9.08 -27.44
C PRO A 268 -4.66 8.97 -26.37
N PHE A 269 -4.68 9.87 -25.38
CA PHE A 269 -5.66 9.84 -24.28
C PHE A 269 -6.97 10.56 -24.61
N CYS A 270 -6.91 11.86 -24.94
CA CYS A 270 -8.10 12.68 -25.24
C CYS A 270 -8.30 12.97 -26.73
N ASN A 271 -7.48 12.39 -27.61
CA ASN A 271 -7.48 12.61 -29.06
C ASN A 271 -7.19 14.05 -29.51
N TRP A 272 -6.72 14.92 -28.61
CA TRP A 272 -6.21 16.24 -28.98
C TRP A 272 -5.12 16.11 -30.06
N ASN A 273 -5.12 17.02 -31.02
CA ASN A 273 -4.09 17.06 -32.06
C ASN A 273 -3.70 18.50 -32.37
N SER A 274 -2.49 18.69 -32.87
CA SER A 274 -1.94 20.02 -33.10
C SER A 274 -2.31 20.63 -34.47
N LEU A 275 -3.17 19.97 -35.25
CA LEU A 275 -3.60 20.48 -36.56
C LEU A 275 -4.46 21.74 -36.41
N SER A 276 -5.31 21.81 -35.38
CA SER A 276 -6.19 22.96 -35.15
C SER A 276 -5.42 24.25 -34.85
N ILE A 277 -4.25 24.14 -34.22
CA ILE A 277 -3.36 25.27 -33.90
C ILE A 277 -2.31 25.53 -34.99
N GLY A 278 -2.37 24.82 -36.12
CA GLY A 278 -1.46 24.98 -37.25
C GLY A 278 -0.04 24.42 -37.05
N VAL A 279 0.21 23.66 -35.97
CA VAL A 279 1.52 23.05 -35.72
C VAL A 279 1.60 21.71 -36.43
N GLN A 280 2.17 21.72 -37.63
CA GLN A 280 2.37 20.56 -38.49
C GLN A 280 3.57 20.74 -39.44
N THR A 281 4.05 19.65 -40.03
CA THR A 281 5.08 19.69 -41.08
C THR A 281 4.84 18.64 -42.16
N GLU A 282 5.15 18.97 -43.41
CA GLU A 282 5.18 18.01 -44.54
C GLU A 282 6.55 17.30 -44.65
N GLY A 283 7.53 17.71 -43.82
CA GLY A 283 8.93 17.29 -43.90
C GLY A 283 9.40 16.45 -42.70
N LYS A 284 10.60 16.75 -42.20
CA LYS A 284 11.17 16.04 -41.04
C LYS A 284 10.44 16.44 -39.77
N TYR A 285 10.07 15.46 -38.94
CA TYR A 285 9.43 15.67 -37.64
C TYR A 285 10.20 16.64 -36.72
N SER A 286 11.53 16.80 -36.91
CA SER A 286 12.33 17.77 -36.17
C SER A 286 11.82 19.21 -36.29
N GLN A 287 11.20 19.56 -37.42
CA GLN A 287 10.64 20.89 -37.66
C GLN A 287 9.46 21.21 -36.73
N LEU A 288 8.75 20.20 -36.22
CA LEU A 288 7.70 20.42 -35.21
C LEU A 288 8.28 20.98 -33.91
N PHE A 289 9.44 20.46 -33.51
CA PHE A 289 10.13 20.94 -32.31
C PHE A 289 10.68 22.34 -32.49
N ASP A 290 11.12 22.69 -33.70
CA ASP A 290 11.62 24.02 -34.02
C ASP A 290 10.49 25.06 -33.98
N GLN A 291 9.30 24.74 -34.53
CA GLN A 291 8.11 25.62 -34.40
C GLN A 291 7.76 25.91 -32.94
N LEU A 292 7.81 24.90 -32.07
CA LEU A 292 7.55 25.06 -30.64
C LEU A 292 8.65 25.88 -29.94
N LYS A 293 9.92 25.68 -30.30
CA LYS A 293 11.04 26.48 -29.79
C LYS A 293 10.92 27.94 -30.19
N ASP A 294 10.53 28.22 -31.42
CA ASP A 294 10.35 29.58 -31.93
C ASP A 294 9.20 30.28 -31.21
N HIS A 295 8.07 29.59 -31.00
CA HIS A 295 6.97 30.10 -30.20
C HIS A 295 7.42 30.46 -28.76
N ASP A 296 8.16 29.57 -28.08
CA ASP A 296 8.70 29.83 -26.75
C ASP A 296 9.67 31.04 -26.73
N SER A 297 10.50 31.17 -27.77
CA SER A 297 11.48 32.24 -27.93
C SER A 297 10.81 33.61 -28.09
N ILE A 298 9.69 33.69 -28.82
CA ILE A 298 8.93 34.94 -28.99
C ILE A 298 8.46 35.48 -27.64
N HIS A 299 7.87 34.64 -26.79
CA HIS A 299 7.44 35.04 -25.45
C HIS A 299 8.62 35.41 -24.55
N GLN A 300 9.75 34.70 -24.67
CA GLN A 300 10.98 35.02 -23.95
C GLN A 300 11.59 36.36 -24.35
N SER A 301 11.59 36.70 -25.64
CA SER A 301 12.19 37.94 -26.15
C SER A 301 11.55 39.18 -25.52
N LYS A 302 10.21 39.17 -25.37
CA LYS A 302 9.45 40.25 -24.71
C LYS A 302 9.89 40.43 -23.26
N PHE A 303 10.01 39.33 -22.51
CA PHE A 303 10.49 39.37 -21.12
C PHE A 303 11.92 39.89 -21.01
N LEU A 304 12.83 39.45 -21.88
CA LEU A 304 14.24 39.87 -21.86
C LEU A 304 14.39 41.37 -22.14
N ILE A 305 13.59 41.91 -23.08
CA ILE A 305 13.56 43.35 -23.35
C ILE A 305 13.15 44.11 -22.09
N LEU A 306 12.05 43.70 -21.45
CA LEU A 306 11.58 44.34 -20.20
C LEU A 306 12.62 44.22 -19.08
N SER A 307 13.17 43.03 -18.87
CA SER A 307 14.18 42.78 -17.83
C SER A 307 15.43 43.63 -18.02
N LYS A 308 15.89 43.81 -19.27
CA LYS A 308 17.00 44.71 -19.60
C LYS A 308 16.68 46.15 -19.22
N VAL A 309 15.52 46.67 -19.64
CA VAL A 309 15.05 48.03 -19.30
C VAL A 309 15.01 48.23 -17.79
N PHE A 310 14.44 47.29 -17.03
CA PHE A 310 14.38 47.38 -15.57
C PHE A 310 15.77 47.32 -14.92
N THR A 311 16.68 46.51 -15.45
CA THR A 311 18.05 46.40 -14.93
C THR A 311 18.82 47.71 -15.15
N GLU A 312 18.69 48.31 -16.33
CA GLU A 312 19.26 49.63 -16.65
C GLU A 312 18.68 50.72 -15.75
N LEU A 313 17.36 50.75 -15.54
CA LEU A 313 16.70 51.67 -14.61
C LEU A 313 17.18 51.51 -13.17
N CYS A 314 17.37 50.27 -12.70
CA CYS A 314 17.90 49.99 -11.36
C CYS A 314 19.36 50.45 -11.20
N HIS A 315 20.17 50.31 -12.26
CA HIS A 315 21.55 50.81 -12.27
C HIS A 315 21.60 52.34 -12.31
N SER A 316 20.72 53.01 -13.07
CA SER A 316 20.60 54.47 -13.11
C SER A 316 20.04 55.05 -11.80
N ASN A 317 19.09 54.38 -11.14
CA ASN A 317 18.54 54.79 -9.84
C ASN A 317 19.56 54.76 -8.70
N ARG A 318 20.69 54.04 -8.84
CA ARG A 318 21.78 54.09 -7.86
C ARG A 318 22.63 55.36 -7.96
N ASN A 319 22.61 56.09 -9.09
CA ASN A 319 23.54 57.18 -9.33
C ASN A 319 22.91 58.58 -9.56
N ASP A 320 21.63 58.75 -9.92
CA ASP A 320 21.07 60.12 -10.08
C ASP A 320 19.53 60.19 -10.00
N PHE A 321 19.00 60.80 -8.93
CA PHE A 321 17.55 60.99 -8.72
C PHE A 321 17.05 62.38 -9.18
N LYS A 322 17.55 62.93 -10.29
CA LYS A 322 17.15 64.28 -10.76
C LYS A 322 16.72 64.43 -12.21
N ASN A 323 16.78 63.41 -13.06
CA ASN A 323 16.32 63.54 -14.45
C ASN A 323 15.11 62.64 -14.75
N THR A 324 13.94 63.27 -14.79
CA THR A 324 12.61 62.72 -15.09
C THR A 324 12.40 62.31 -16.57
N HIS A 325 13.46 62.26 -17.38
CA HIS A 325 13.34 62.00 -18.81
C HIS A 325 13.28 60.50 -19.20
N SER A 326 13.65 59.55 -18.32
CA SER A 326 13.66 58.11 -18.67
C SER A 326 12.29 57.41 -18.60
N MET A 327 11.24 58.08 -18.10
CA MET A 327 9.87 57.52 -18.13
C MET A 327 9.23 57.54 -19.52
N MET A 328 9.75 58.33 -20.46
CA MET A 328 9.20 58.37 -21.83
C MET A 328 9.56 57.14 -22.66
N ASP A 329 10.68 56.47 -22.38
CA ASP A 329 11.09 55.27 -23.15
C ASP A 329 10.28 54.01 -22.80
N LEU A 330 9.63 53.99 -21.63
CA LEU A 330 8.67 52.93 -21.27
C LEU A 330 7.36 53.01 -22.07
N LYS A 331 6.98 54.20 -22.57
CA LYS A 331 5.77 54.36 -23.42
C LYS A 331 5.93 53.73 -24.82
N ASN A 332 7.16 53.55 -25.29
CA ASN A 332 7.44 52.83 -26.53
C ASN A 332 7.50 51.31 -26.33
N CYS A 333 7.41 50.83 -25.10
CA CYS A 333 7.15 49.43 -24.83
C CYS A 333 5.65 49.18 -25.07
N HIS A 334 5.29 48.84 -26.31
CA HIS A 334 3.95 48.53 -26.83
C HIS A 334 3.16 47.43 -26.09
N CYS A 335 3.54 47.04 -24.88
CA CYS A 335 2.97 45.93 -24.13
C CYS A 335 1.82 46.33 -23.18
N ILE A 336 1.37 47.59 -23.19
CA ILE A 336 0.25 48.04 -22.36
C ILE A 336 -0.92 48.38 -23.29
N VAL A 337 -1.79 47.40 -23.52
CA VAL A 337 -3.12 47.66 -24.08
C VAL A 337 -3.87 48.54 -23.07
N SER A 338 -4.46 49.63 -23.54
CA SER A 338 -5.28 50.47 -22.64
C SER A 338 -6.46 49.65 -22.13
N ILE A 339 -6.81 49.78 -20.85
CA ILE A 339 -8.03 49.16 -20.28
C ILE A 339 -9.27 49.54 -21.11
N ASP A 340 -9.29 50.75 -21.67
CA ASP A 340 -10.39 51.22 -22.52
C ASP A 340 -10.48 50.45 -23.84
N GLU A 341 -9.35 49.99 -24.39
CA GLU A 341 -9.30 49.17 -25.61
C GLU A 341 -9.76 47.74 -25.33
N TYR A 342 -9.47 47.21 -24.15
CA TYR A 342 -9.94 45.88 -23.69
C TYR A 342 -11.45 45.86 -23.39
N LEU A 343 -12.00 46.96 -22.89
CA LEU A 343 -13.43 47.07 -22.54
C LEU A 343 -14.32 47.39 -23.75
N ASN A 344 -13.78 47.97 -24.82
CA ASN A 344 -14.53 48.33 -26.04
C ASN A 344 -14.65 47.18 -27.06
N ASP A 345 -14.26 45.96 -26.70
CA ASP A 345 -14.38 44.78 -27.54
C ASP A 345 -15.84 44.26 -27.54
N GLU A 346 -16.75 45.05 -28.13
CA GLU A 346 -18.20 44.77 -28.19
C GLU A 346 -18.53 43.43 -28.89
N GLU A 347 -17.62 42.91 -29.72
CA GLU A 347 -17.75 41.58 -30.34
C GLU A 347 -17.79 40.45 -29.31
N ARG A 348 -17.15 40.63 -28.15
CA ARG A 348 -17.08 39.64 -27.07
C ARG A 348 -18.34 39.58 -26.21
N MET A 349 -19.12 40.67 -26.17
CA MET A 349 -20.40 40.77 -25.45
C MET A 349 -21.59 40.35 -26.31
N ASN A 350 -21.51 40.52 -27.64
CA ASN A 350 -22.63 40.27 -28.57
C ASN A 350 -22.55 38.94 -29.33
N SER A 351 -21.44 38.20 -29.23
CA SER A 351 -21.39 36.84 -29.75
C SER A 351 -22.20 35.92 -28.83
N GLU A 352 -23.30 35.37 -29.34
CA GLU A 352 -23.96 34.18 -28.79
C GLU A 352 -22.96 33.02 -28.83
N TYR A 353 -21.98 33.02 -27.92
CA TYR A 353 -21.13 31.88 -27.69
C TYR A 353 -22.03 30.78 -27.15
N SER A 354 -22.39 29.82 -28.01
CA SER A 354 -22.75 28.49 -27.54
C SER A 354 -21.57 28.01 -26.70
N PHE A 355 -21.69 28.14 -25.38
CA PHE A 355 -20.61 27.89 -24.43
C PHE A 355 -20.30 26.40 -24.45
N ASN A 356 -19.39 26.01 -25.35
CA ASN A 356 -18.97 24.62 -25.42
C ASN A 356 -17.84 24.43 -24.42
N GLU A 357 -18.19 24.00 -23.20
CA GLU A 357 -17.24 23.73 -22.12
C GLU A 357 -16.08 22.81 -22.57
N SER A 358 -16.30 21.94 -23.57
CA SER A 358 -15.27 21.04 -24.07
C SER A 358 -14.13 21.75 -24.82
N SER A 359 -14.31 23.02 -25.20
CA SER A 359 -13.33 23.83 -25.93
C SER A 359 -12.45 24.69 -25.02
N LEU A 360 -12.76 24.73 -23.71
CA LEU A 360 -12.06 25.55 -22.74
C LEU A 360 -11.06 24.72 -21.92
N LEU A 361 -9.95 25.36 -21.56
CA LEU A 361 -9.01 24.80 -20.60
C LEU A 361 -9.57 24.85 -19.17
N SER A 362 -9.37 23.76 -18.43
CA SER A 362 -9.63 23.75 -17.00
C SER A 362 -8.71 24.74 -16.28
N PHE A 363 -9.16 25.26 -15.14
CA PHE A 363 -8.33 26.12 -14.29
C PHE A 363 -7.05 25.41 -13.83
N SER A 364 -7.12 24.11 -13.54
CA SER A 364 -5.94 23.31 -13.18
C SER A 364 -4.91 23.31 -14.31
N ASN A 365 -5.33 23.13 -15.57
CA ASN A 365 -4.41 23.14 -16.72
C ASN A 365 -3.79 24.52 -16.94
N ARG A 366 -4.53 25.60 -16.68
CA ARG A 366 -3.98 26.97 -16.76
C ARG A 366 -2.96 27.24 -15.67
N ILE A 367 -3.17 26.73 -14.45
CA ILE A 367 -2.20 26.87 -13.35
C ILE A 367 -0.92 26.07 -13.63
N THR A 368 -1.02 24.86 -14.18
CA THR A 368 0.18 24.06 -14.48
C THR A 368 1.06 24.71 -15.54
N HIS A 369 0.51 25.63 -16.35
CA HIS A 369 1.22 26.35 -17.38
C HIS A 369 0.92 27.86 -17.30
N PRO A 370 1.51 28.58 -16.33
CA PRO A 370 1.16 29.97 -16.06
C PRO A 370 1.57 30.94 -17.18
N SER A 371 2.41 30.52 -18.12
CA SER A 371 2.72 31.27 -19.34
C SER A 371 1.59 31.21 -20.37
N CYS A 372 0.62 30.31 -20.21
CA CYS A 372 -0.54 30.19 -21.08
C CYS A 372 -1.66 31.12 -20.60
N SER A 373 -1.78 32.28 -21.25
CA SER A 373 -2.91 33.21 -21.05
C SER A 373 -4.17 32.77 -21.80
N GLU A 374 -4.07 31.78 -22.67
CA GLU A 374 -5.16 31.31 -23.51
C GLU A 374 -6.18 30.49 -22.70
N CYS A 375 -7.46 30.70 -23.01
CA CYS A 375 -8.55 29.96 -22.39
C CYS A 375 -9.15 28.89 -23.31
N HIS A 376 -8.96 29.03 -24.63
CA HIS A 376 -9.47 28.11 -25.65
C HIS A 376 -8.41 27.13 -26.12
N LEU A 377 -8.77 25.85 -26.21
CA LEU A 377 -7.89 24.77 -26.66
C LEU A 377 -7.31 25.00 -28.07
N ASP A 378 -8.04 25.71 -28.93
CA ASP A 378 -7.62 26.01 -30.31
C ASP A 378 -6.50 27.05 -30.41
N HIS A 379 -6.11 27.67 -29.29
CA HIS A 379 -4.98 28.59 -29.23
C HIS A 379 -3.86 28.09 -28.31
N VAL A 380 -4.04 26.92 -27.69
CA VAL A 380 -3.10 26.44 -26.67
C VAL A 380 -2.07 25.53 -27.32
N TRP A 381 -0.81 25.96 -27.24
CA TRP A 381 0.33 25.21 -27.71
C TRP A 381 0.70 24.07 -26.74
N PRO A 382 1.22 22.93 -27.23
CA PRO A 382 1.82 21.90 -26.42
C PRO A 382 2.85 22.43 -25.44
N PHE A 383 2.88 21.87 -24.24
CA PHE A 383 3.85 22.24 -23.22
C PHE A 383 5.03 21.28 -23.23
N ARG A 384 6.25 21.78 -23.00
CA ARG A 384 7.39 20.88 -22.82
C ARG A 384 7.28 20.14 -21.49
N LYS A 385 7.62 18.85 -21.51
CA LYS A 385 7.60 17.99 -20.33
C LYS A 385 8.60 18.51 -19.29
N THR A 386 8.12 18.81 -18.09
CA THR A 386 8.99 19.21 -16.96
C THR A 386 9.95 18.07 -16.58
N LEU A 387 11.20 18.42 -16.33
CA LEU A 387 12.23 17.49 -15.86
C LEU A 387 12.00 17.15 -14.38
N CYS A 388 12.22 15.90 -14.03
CA CYS A 388 12.28 15.42 -12.67
C CYS A 388 13.71 15.53 -12.12
N THR A 389 13.84 15.58 -10.79
CA THR A 389 15.15 15.57 -10.12
C THR A 389 15.49 14.18 -9.63
N LYS A 390 16.73 13.77 -9.87
CA LYS A 390 17.37 12.64 -9.19
C LYS A 390 18.09 13.23 -7.98
N LYS A 391 17.73 12.75 -6.80
CA LYS A 391 18.24 13.30 -5.53
C LYS A 391 19.17 12.31 -4.86
N LEU A 392 20.27 12.83 -4.30
CA LEU A 392 21.07 12.11 -3.32
C LEU A 392 20.62 12.53 -1.91
N LYS A 393 20.80 11.65 -0.93
CA LYS A 393 20.44 11.91 0.46
C LYS A 393 21.67 11.87 1.34
N LYS A 394 21.82 12.86 2.22
CA LYS A 394 22.94 13.02 3.16
C LYS A 394 22.45 13.15 4.59
N TYR A 395 23.27 12.71 5.53
CA TYR A 395 23.14 12.99 6.96
C TYR A 395 24.46 13.58 7.46
N GLY A 396 24.46 14.86 7.82
CA GLY A 396 25.71 15.62 7.94
C GLY A 396 26.51 15.57 6.64
N ASP A 397 27.77 15.15 6.72
CA ASP A 397 28.65 15.00 5.56
C ASP A 397 28.58 13.60 4.93
N THR A 398 27.89 12.65 5.57
CA THR A 398 27.80 11.25 5.12
C THR A 398 26.73 11.09 4.06
N ILE A 399 27.08 10.49 2.92
CA ILE A 399 26.13 10.14 1.85
C ILE A 399 25.42 8.84 2.24
N ILE A 400 24.09 8.91 2.36
CA ILE A 400 23.24 7.79 2.79
C ILE A 400 22.65 7.07 1.58
N VAL A 401 22.20 7.81 0.56
CA VAL A 401 21.67 7.25 -0.68
C VAL A 401 22.23 7.99 -1.87
N LYS A 402 22.84 7.25 -2.80
CA LYS A 402 23.36 7.75 -4.07
C LYS A 402 23.10 6.70 -5.16
N ARG A 403 22.54 7.14 -6.28
CA ARG A 403 22.40 6.30 -7.47
C ARG A 403 23.64 6.40 -8.35
N SER A 404 23.97 5.32 -9.04
CA SER A 404 25.07 5.33 -10.01
C SER A 404 24.83 6.38 -11.09
N SER A 405 25.91 7.06 -11.48
CA SER A 405 25.97 7.98 -12.63
C SER A 405 26.19 7.26 -13.96
N ASP A 406 26.62 6.00 -13.93
CA ASP A 406 27.12 5.30 -15.12
C ASP A 406 25.99 4.71 -15.97
N SER A 407 24.81 4.58 -15.38
CA SER A 407 23.60 4.23 -16.12
C SER A 407 23.06 5.50 -16.81
N ASN A 408 22.94 5.48 -18.14
CA ASN A 408 22.12 6.44 -18.89
C ASN A 408 20.62 6.42 -18.50
N SER A 409 20.25 5.66 -17.46
CA SER A 409 18.90 5.53 -16.94
C SER A 409 18.79 6.24 -15.58
N PRO A 410 17.74 7.07 -15.38
CA PRO A 410 17.46 7.68 -14.08
C PRO A 410 17.11 6.64 -13.00
N PHE A 411 16.80 5.40 -13.42
CA PHE A 411 16.50 4.26 -12.56
C PHE A 411 17.66 3.26 -12.45
N GLY A 412 18.89 3.74 -12.68
CA GLY A 412 20.09 2.95 -12.43
C GLY A 412 20.17 2.37 -11.01
N PRO A 413 21.00 1.34 -10.81
CA PRO A 413 21.23 0.76 -9.50
C PRO A 413 21.76 1.82 -8.53
N PHE A 414 21.55 1.58 -7.25
CA PHE A 414 22.16 2.38 -6.21
C PHE A 414 23.65 2.08 -6.14
N GLU A 415 24.47 3.13 -6.16
CA GLU A 415 25.91 3.04 -5.85
C GLU A 415 26.08 2.95 -4.32
N ILE A 416 25.28 3.73 -3.58
CA ILE A 416 25.21 3.72 -2.13
C ILE A 416 23.75 3.64 -1.73
N ASN A 417 23.40 2.69 -0.87
CA ASN A 417 22.05 2.54 -0.34
C ASN A 417 22.08 2.08 1.12
N HIS A 418 22.11 3.05 2.03
CA HIS A 418 22.03 2.79 3.46
C HIS A 418 20.58 2.79 4.00
N SER A 419 19.63 2.26 3.24
CA SER A 419 18.25 2.07 3.75
C SER A 419 18.23 1.02 4.85
N ALA A 420 17.55 1.32 5.96
CA ALA A 420 17.51 0.45 7.14
C ALA A 420 16.94 -0.95 6.83
N MET A 421 16.10 -1.08 5.80
CA MET A 421 15.53 -2.36 5.37
C MET A 421 16.56 -3.42 4.98
N PHE A 422 17.76 -3.00 4.59
CA PHE A 422 18.85 -3.92 4.25
C PHE A 422 19.66 -4.33 5.47
N TYR A 423 19.52 -3.64 6.60
CA TYR A 423 20.34 -3.85 7.78
C TYR A 423 19.59 -4.45 8.96
N LEU A 424 18.33 -4.05 9.15
CA LEU A 424 17.52 -4.47 10.27
C LEU A 424 16.73 -5.75 9.94
N PRO A 425 16.52 -6.63 10.93
CA PRO A 425 15.65 -7.79 10.75
C PRO A 425 14.24 -7.33 10.39
N LYS A 426 13.69 -7.93 9.34
CA LYS A 426 12.31 -7.68 8.92
C LYS A 426 11.37 -8.40 9.88
N VAL A 427 10.53 -7.64 10.57
CA VAL A 427 9.51 -8.17 11.47
C VAL A 427 8.13 -7.99 10.84
N SER A 428 7.34 -9.05 10.90
CA SER A 428 5.97 -9.06 10.40
C SER A 428 5.06 -9.77 11.38
N ILE A 429 3.83 -9.28 11.53
CA ILE A 429 2.81 -9.92 12.36
C ILE A 429 2.14 -11.00 11.51
N VAL A 430 2.19 -12.24 11.99
CA VAL A 430 1.60 -13.40 11.29
C VAL A 430 0.09 -13.42 11.46
N ASN A 431 -0.36 -13.23 12.71
CA ASN A 431 -1.77 -13.13 13.04
C ASN A 431 -1.92 -12.20 14.26
N ALA A 432 -2.92 -11.33 14.23
CA ALA A 432 -3.26 -10.48 15.37
C ALA A 432 -4.28 -11.21 16.26
N PRO A 433 -3.97 -11.44 17.54
CA PRO A 433 -4.90 -12.11 18.43
C PRO A 433 -6.09 -11.24 18.78
N VAL A 434 -7.19 -11.90 19.14
CA VAL A 434 -8.25 -11.31 19.96
C VAL A 434 -7.67 -11.12 21.36
N MET A 435 -7.72 -9.91 21.89
CA MET A 435 -7.15 -9.57 23.19
C MET A 435 -8.23 -9.24 24.21
N PHE A 436 -8.04 -9.69 25.45
CA PHE A 436 -8.89 -9.36 26.59
C PHE A 436 -8.09 -8.60 27.65
N LEU A 437 -8.74 -7.63 28.32
CA LEU A 437 -8.12 -6.81 29.35
C LEU A 437 -7.57 -7.69 30.48
N ASN A 438 -6.31 -7.47 30.88
CA ASN A 438 -5.60 -8.20 31.93
C ASN A 438 -5.47 -9.73 31.70
N HIS A 439 -5.70 -10.21 30.49
CA HIS A 439 -5.48 -11.61 30.11
C HIS A 439 -4.35 -11.71 29.08
N GLU A 440 -3.53 -12.74 29.22
CA GLU A 440 -2.47 -13.05 28.25
C GLU A 440 -3.09 -13.49 26.92
N SER A 441 -2.61 -12.89 25.84
CA SER A 441 -2.98 -13.22 24.46
C SER A 441 -1.73 -13.43 23.62
N ASP A 442 -1.80 -14.38 22.67
CA ASP A 442 -0.65 -14.79 21.86
C ASP A 442 -0.51 -13.95 20.59
N LEU A 443 0.56 -13.15 20.49
CA LEU A 443 0.95 -12.52 19.23
C LEU A 443 2.07 -13.30 18.56
N TYR A 444 1.88 -13.67 17.30
CA TYR A 444 2.90 -14.36 16.52
C TYR A 444 3.62 -13.39 15.59
N LEU A 445 4.95 -13.30 15.73
CA LEU A 445 5.80 -12.52 14.84
C LEU A 445 6.65 -13.46 13.98
N ASN A 446 6.83 -13.09 12.71
CA ASN A 446 7.85 -13.68 11.85
C ASN A 446 9.00 -12.69 11.69
N ILE A 447 10.20 -13.11 12.04
CA ILE A 447 11.43 -12.32 12.04
C ILE A 447 12.38 -12.92 11.02
N THR A 448 12.87 -12.10 10.09
CA THR A 448 13.72 -12.51 8.97
C THR A 448 15.02 -11.72 8.98
N ASN A 449 16.16 -12.39 8.92
CA ASN A 449 17.46 -11.75 8.71
C ASN A 449 17.62 -11.37 7.23
N PRO A 450 17.86 -10.09 6.88
CA PRO A 450 18.04 -9.68 5.49
C PRO A 450 19.44 -9.99 4.92
N HIS A 451 20.41 -10.40 5.75
CA HIS A 451 21.82 -10.47 5.36
C HIS A 451 22.29 -11.84 4.91
N GLU A 452 23.07 -11.88 3.84
CA GLU A 452 23.57 -13.13 3.25
C GLU A 452 24.87 -13.65 3.86
N ASN A 453 25.62 -12.78 4.55
CA ASN A 453 27.00 -13.08 4.95
C ASN A 453 27.21 -13.27 6.45
N PHE A 454 26.19 -13.00 7.27
CA PHE A 454 26.33 -13.08 8.72
C PHE A 454 25.02 -13.39 9.43
N LYS A 455 25.18 -13.89 10.65
CA LYS A 455 24.08 -14.25 11.54
C LYS A 455 23.74 -13.07 12.43
N LEU A 456 22.47 -12.96 12.81
CA LEU A 456 22.01 -11.95 13.76
C LEU A 456 21.67 -12.63 15.08
N CYS A 457 22.19 -12.11 16.19
CA CYS A 457 21.77 -12.48 17.53
C CYS A 457 20.90 -11.37 18.10
N LEU A 458 19.63 -11.69 18.36
CA LEU A 458 18.61 -10.77 18.82
C LEU A 458 18.25 -11.06 20.27
N SER A 459 18.34 -10.06 21.14
CA SER A 459 17.80 -10.11 22.49
C SER A 459 16.66 -9.11 22.62
N PHE A 460 15.56 -9.53 23.24
CA PHE A 460 14.37 -8.70 23.41
C PHE A 460 14.28 -8.19 24.84
N SER A 461 13.93 -6.93 25.00
CA SER A 461 13.56 -6.32 26.27
C SER A 461 12.31 -5.47 26.09
N GLN A 462 11.52 -5.31 27.15
CA GLN A 462 10.45 -4.33 27.13
C GLN A 462 11.03 -3.00 27.61
N ASN A 463 10.89 -1.94 26.81
CA ASN A 463 11.27 -0.60 27.25
C ASN A 463 10.07 0.08 27.91
N LEU A 464 10.17 0.31 29.22
CA LEU A 464 9.15 0.96 30.04
C LEU A 464 9.23 2.49 29.99
N GLU A 465 10.32 3.06 29.46
CA GLU A 465 10.53 4.52 29.44
C GLU A 465 9.75 5.23 28.33
N TYR A 466 9.34 4.50 27.28
CA TYR A 466 8.47 5.07 26.26
C TYR A 466 7.02 5.18 26.75
N SER A 467 6.57 6.42 26.91
CA SER A 467 5.33 6.86 27.58
C SER A 467 3.99 6.36 27.00
N LYS A 468 4.01 5.49 25.99
CA LYS A 468 2.82 5.01 25.27
C LYS A 468 2.58 3.50 25.40
N THR A 469 3.36 2.78 26.21
CA THR A 469 3.08 1.35 26.42
C THR A 469 1.91 1.14 27.38
N ASN A 470 0.87 0.44 26.94
CA ASN A 470 -0.31 0.11 27.75
C ASN A 470 -0.53 -1.41 27.88
N ALA A 471 0.46 -2.21 27.49
CA ALA A 471 0.49 -3.64 27.68
C ALA A 471 1.83 -4.12 28.22
N LYS A 472 1.78 -5.15 29.06
CA LYS A 472 2.94 -5.94 29.44
C LYS A 472 3.21 -6.99 28.36
N VAL A 473 4.47 -7.15 27.99
CA VAL A 473 4.90 -8.19 27.04
C VAL A 473 5.74 -9.23 27.76
N ILE A 474 5.39 -10.50 27.59
CA ILE A 474 6.14 -11.65 28.06
C ILE A 474 7.14 -12.03 26.97
N LEU A 475 8.42 -11.87 27.28
CA LEU A 475 9.55 -12.08 26.38
C LEU A 475 10.43 -13.23 26.90
N SER A 476 11.14 -13.90 26.01
CA SER A 476 12.19 -14.85 26.41
C SER A 476 13.45 -14.10 26.85
N GLU A 477 14.11 -14.61 27.89
CA GLU A 477 15.43 -14.14 28.33
C GLU A 477 16.54 -14.62 27.39
N LYS A 478 16.29 -15.68 26.62
CA LYS A 478 17.28 -16.24 25.71
C LYS A 478 17.34 -15.45 24.40
N PRO A 479 18.55 -15.16 23.89
CA PRO A 479 18.68 -14.55 22.58
C PRO A 479 18.27 -15.52 21.47
N ILE A 480 17.77 -14.97 20.36
CA ILE A 480 17.49 -15.72 19.13
C ILE A 480 18.62 -15.47 18.14
N ILE A 481 19.18 -16.55 17.61
CA ILE A 481 20.12 -16.47 16.48
C ILE A 481 19.34 -16.67 15.18
N LEU A 482 19.41 -15.70 14.26
CA LEU A 482 18.91 -15.80 12.89
C LEU A 482 20.08 -16.11 11.95
N ARG A 483 19.89 -17.12 11.10
CA ARG A 483 20.87 -17.46 10.08
C ARG A 483 20.92 -16.42 8.97
N GLU A 484 22.01 -16.44 8.23
CA GLU A 484 22.20 -15.72 6.99
C GLU A 484 21.18 -16.13 5.91
N HIS A 485 20.83 -15.19 5.04
CA HIS A 485 19.94 -15.35 3.90
C HIS A 485 20.72 -15.94 2.71
N PHE A 486 20.44 -17.17 2.33
CA PHE A 486 21.17 -17.83 1.24
C PHE A 486 20.68 -17.49 -0.18
N GLY A 487 19.86 -16.45 -0.36
CA GLY A 487 19.37 -16.02 -1.69
C GLY A 487 18.49 -17.02 -2.43
N LEU A 488 18.23 -18.19 -1.85
CA LEU A 488 17.43 -19.26 -2.43
C LEU A 488 15.98 -19.15 -1.96
N ASP A 489 15.04 -19.27 -2.89
CA ASP A 489 13.63 -19.37 -2.58
C ASP A 489 13.40 -20.60 -1.68
N LEU A 490 12.91 -20.33 -0.46
CA LEU A 490 12.65 -21.32 0.59
C LEU A 490 11.62 -22.40 0.18
N TYR A 491 10.99 -22.25 -0.98
CA TYR A 491 9.97 -23.16 -1.51
C TYR A 491 10.49 -24.13 -2.59
N SER A 492 11.77 -24.08 -2.95
CA SER A 492 12.34 -25.14 -3.80
C SER A 492 12.52 -26.43 -2.99
N HIS A 493 12.18 -27.58 -3.59
CA HIS A 493 12.34 -28.88 -2.95
C HIS A 493 13.81 -29.15 -2.56
N ASP A 494 14.75 -28.59 -3.32
CA ASP A 494 16.19 -28.69 -3.07
C ASP A 494 16.60 -27.90 -1.81
N THR A 495 15.97 -26.76 -1.52
CA THR A 495 16.22 -25.96 -0.31
C THR A 495 15.80 -26.71 0.95
N MET A 496 14.67 -27.42 0.92
CA MET A 496 14.16 -28.25 2.02
C MET A 496 15.12 -29.40 2.38
N VAL A 497 15.73 -30.04 1.37
CA VAL A 497 16.69 -31.13 1.56
C VAL A 497 18.00 -30.60 2.17
N PHE A 498 18.46 -29.43 1.73
CA PHE A 498 19.67 -28.80 2.28
C PHE A 498 19.51 -28.38 3.75
N ILE A 499 18.31 -27.90 4.12
CA ILE A 499 17.95 -27.50 5.48
C ILE A 499 17.89 -28.72 6.43
N GLN A 500 17.30 -29.84 5.99
CA GLN A 500 17.16 -31.04 6.82
C GLN A 500 18.47 -31.77 7.12
N GLY A 501 19.54 -31.48 6.38
CA GLY A 501 20.89 -32.04 6.60
C GLY A 501 21.85 -31.13 7.38
N ASN A 502 21.43 -29.94 7.81
CA ASN A 502 22.33 -28.96 8.38
C ASN A 502 22.38 -29.07 9.92
N GLU A 503 23.45 -29.68 10.45
CA GLU A 503 23.69 -29.86 11.89
C GLU A 503 23.52 -28.57 12.71
N GLU A 504 23.87 -27.42 12.11
CA GLU A 504 23.77 -26.14 12.78
C GLU A 504 22.32 -25.75 13.08
N GLU A 505 21.38 -26.04 12.17
CA GLU A 505 19.97 -25.73 12.40
C GLU A 505 19.38 -26.60 13.51
N TYR A 506 19.79 -27.87 13.60
CA TYR A 506 19.42 -28.72 14.73
C TYR A 506 19.98 -28.20 16.05
N ARG A 507 21.23 -27.74 16.07
CA ARG A 507 21.84 -27.12 17.25
C ARG A 507 21.06 -25.89 17.70
N LEU A 508 20.76 -24.97 16.78
CA LEU A 508 19.97 -23.78 17.09
C LEU A 508 18.57 -24.13 17.61
N ARG A 509 17.89 -25.10 16.99
CA ARG A 509 16.57 -25.59 17.48
C ARG A 509 16.65 -26.20 18.87
N ALA A 510 17.76 -26.84 19.23
CA ALA A 510 17.96 -27.43 20.56
C ALA A 510 18.23 -26.36 21.64
N GLU A 511 18.80 -25.21 21.25
CA GLU A 511 19.09 -24.08 22.13
C GLU A 511 17.87 -23.15 22.32
N ASP A 512 16.99 -23.10 21.31
CA ASP A 512 15.77 -22.29 21.27
C ASP A 512 14.86 -22.52 22.49
N ASP A 513 14.25 -21.45 22.99
CA ASP A 513 13.18 -21.53 23.98
C ASP A 513 11.87 -21.92 23.29
N THR A 514 11.47 -23.19 23.40
CA THR A 514 10.25 -23.72 22.75
C THR A 514 8.95 -23.03 23.15
N SER A 515 8.91 -22.29 24.27
CA SER A 515 7.74 -21.51 24.66
C SER A 515 7.60 -20.20 23.87
N PHE A 516 8.72 -19.75 23.28
CA PHE A 516 8.87 -18.49 22.57
C PHE A 516 9.11 -18.71 21.07
N VAL A 517 10.02 -19.60 20.69
CA VAL A 517 10.32 -19.95 19.29
C VAL A 517 9.44 -21.12 18.88
N LEU A 518 8.49 -20.85 17.97
CA LEU A 518 7.55 -21.85 17.48
C LEU A 518 8.11 -22.62 16.28
N GLU A 519 8.79 -21.89 15.39
CA GLU A 519 9.22 -22.43 14.12
C GLU A 519 10.46 -21.70 13.61
N ARG A 520 11.36 -22.46 13.00
CA ARG A 520 12.58 -21.98 12.35
C ARG A 520 12.62 -22.49 10.92
N ARG A 521 12.91 -21.59 9.98
CA ARG A 521 13.09 -21.93 8.56
C ARG A 521 14.21 -21.06 7.97
N GLY A 522 15.41 -21.63 7.87
CA GLY A 522 16.57 -20.91 7.33
C GLY A 522 16.87 -19.61 8.10
N ASN A 523 16.77 -18.47 7.40
CA ASN A 523 16.99 -17.12 7.95
C ASN A 523 15.75 -16.52 8.65
N GLN A 524 14.68 -17.29 8.82
CA GLN A 524 13.42 -16.87 9.41
C GLN A 524 13.12 -17.64 10.70
N VAL A 525 12.58 -16.92 11.69
CA VAL A 525 12.09 -17.49 12.94
C VAL A 525 10.71 -16.91 13.25
N LYS A 526 9.77 -17.80 13.54
CA LYS A 526 8.44 -17.46 14.04
C LYS A 526 8.46 -17.54 15.57
N VAL A 527 8.13 -16.43 16.21
CA VAL A 527 8.11 -16.29 17.67
C VAL A 527 6.70 -16.00 18.19
N ARG A 528 6.42 -16.45 19.41
CA ARG A 528 5.22 -16.17 20.21
C ARG A 528 5.57 -15.14 21.27
N LEU A 529 4.81 -14.04 21.31
CA LEU A 529 4.85 -13.05 22.38
C LEU A 529 3.55 -13.16 23.18
N GLY A 530 3.66 -13.26 24.51
CA GLY A 530 2.50 -13.13 25.39
C GLY A 530 2.22 -11.66 25.66
N ILE A 531 1.01 -11.18 25.38
CA ILE A 531 0.63 -9.76 25.57
C ILE A 531 -0.49 -9.68 26.59
N ILE A 532 -0.32 -8.83 27.61
CA ILE A 532 -1.33 -8.55 28.62
C ILE A 532 -1.68 -7.05 28.58
N PRO A 533 -2.80 -6.66 27.97
CA PRO A 533 -3.22 -5.26 27.92
C PRO A 533 -3.75 -4.79 29.27
N HIS A 534 -3.37 -3.58 29.68
CA HIS A 534 -3.76 -2.97 30.96
C HIS A 534 -4.85 -1.91 30.84
N GLN A 535 -5.15 -1.46 29.63
CA GLN A 535 -6.16 -0.44 29.36
C GLN A 535 -7.06 -0.86 28.20
N SER A 536 -8.30 -0.37 28.22
CA SER A 536 -9.20 -0.52 27.09
C SER A 536 -8.79 0.39 25.94
N GLY A 537 -9.05 -0.03 24.70
CA GLY A 537 -8.64 0.70 23.49
C GLY A 537 -7.42 0.05 22.84
N ASN A 538 -6.76 0.79 21.95
CA ASN A 538 -5.65 0.24 21.16
C ASN A 538 -4.53 -0.24 22.07
N VAL A 539 -4.07 -1.45 21.81
CA VAL A 539 -2.95 -2.01 22.55
C VAL A 539 -1.66 -1.55 21.89
N GLN A 540 -0.86 -0.81 22.64
CA GLN A 540 0.41 -0.24 22.22
C GLN A 540 1.52 -0.72 23.14
N PHE A 541 2.60 -1.22 22.55
CA PHE A 541 3.79 -1.61 23.29
C PHE A 541 5.05 -1.44 22.41
N SER A 542 6.19 -1.32 23.08
CA SER A 542 7.51 -1.24 22.46
C SER A 542 8.36 -2.45 22.86
N LEU A 543 9.08 -2.98 21.88
CA LEU A 543 10.09 -4.02 22.07
C LEU A 543 11.45 -3.42 21.79
N GLY A 544 12.29 -3.31 22.82
CA GLY A 544 13.71 -3.09 22.65
C GLY A 544 14.35 -4.34 22.06
N VAL A 545 14.98 -4.18 20.90
CA VAL A 545 15.70 -5.26 20.22
C VAL A 545 17.17 -4.90 20.23
N LYS A 546 17.96 -5.65 20.99
CA LYS A 546 19.41 -5.62 20.94
C LYS A 546 19.88 -6.57 19.84
N MET A 547 20.48 -6.02 18.80
CA MET A 547 21.01 -6.76 17.67
C MET A 547 22.53 -6.81 17.75
N ASN A 548 23.09 -8.02 17.69
CA ASN A 548 24.52 -8.26 17.54
C ASN A 548 24.78 -9.05 16.26
N VAL A 549 25.84 -8.70 15.54
CA VAL A 549 26.27 -9.43 14.35
C VAL A 549 27.28 -10.49 14.73
N ILE A 550 27.02 -11.73 14.31
CA ILE A 550 27.94 -12.85 14.45
C ILE A 550 28.55 -13.11 13.07
N PRO A 551 29.85 -12.81 12.86
CA PRO A 551 30.52 -13.08 11.60
C PRO A 551 30.58 -14.58 11.33
N ASN A 552 30.50 -14.98 10.06
CA ASN A 552 30.68 -16.37 9.68
C ASN A 552 32.17 -16.75 9.79
N GLU A 553 32.47 -17.81 10.54
CA GLU A 553 33.84 -18.32 10.75
C GLU A 553 34.54 -18.73 9.44
N THR A 554 33.77 -18.94 8.36
CA THR A 554 34.24 -19.43 7.07
C THR A 554 34.47 -18.36 6.02
N THR A 555 34.12 -17.10 6.26
CA THR A 555 34.45 -16.01 5.33
C THR A 555 35.94 -15.68 5.44
N PRO A 556 36.78 -15.97 4.44
CA PRO A 556 38.18 -15.58 4.48
C PRO A 556 38.22 -14.05 4.55
N THR A 557 38.85 -13.52 5.59
CA THR A 557 39.25 -12.12 5.65
C THR A 557 40.08 -11.84 4.40
N ILE A 558 39.52 -11.09 3.45
CA ILE A 558 40.25 -10.61 2.28
C ILE A 558 41.31 -9.64 2.83
N THR A 559 42.49 -10.16 3.11
CA THR A 559 43.68 -9.36 3.32
C THR A 559 44.03 -8.73 1.98
N SER A 560 43.97 -7.40 1.95
CA SER A 560 44.33 -6.57 0.81
C SER A 560 45.71 -6.96 0.25
N TYR A 561 45.72 -7.61 -0.90
CA TYR A 561 46.90 -7.75 -1.75
C TYR A 561 46.57 -7.29 -3.17
N GLY A 562 47.21 -6.19 -3.58
CA GLY A 562 47.75 -5.92 -4.92
C GLY A 562 46.85 -6.03 -6.15
N GLU A 563 46.48 -4.86 -6.68
CA GLU A 563 46.49 -4.46 -8.10
C GLU A 563 45.80 -5.30 -9.20
N GLU A 564 44.90 -4.60 -9.90
CA GLU A 564 44.44 -4.84 -11.29
C GLU A 564 43.58 -6.09 -11.56
N ALA A 565 42.36 -6.07 -11.02
CA ALA A 565 41.19 -6.62 -11.71
C ALA A 565 39.97 -5.79 -11.34
N SER A 566 39.16 -5.43 -12.33
CA SER A 566 37.94 -4.62 -12.21
C SER A 566 36.93 -5.31 -11.29
N THR A 567 37.06 -5.05 -9.98
CA THR A 567 36.19 -5.55 -8.93
C THR A 567 34.97 -4.65 -8.84
N VAL A 568 33.80 -5.23 -9.04
CA VAL A 568 32.58 -4.75 -8.37
C VAL A 568 32.86 -4.96 -6.88
N VAL A 569 33.38 -3.93 -6.23
CA VAL A 569 33.56 -3.89 -4.78
C VAL A 569 32.16 -4.00 -4.18
N ALA A 570 31.79 -5.21 -3.76
CA ALA A 570 30.65 -5.38 -2.87
C ALA A 570 30.91 -4.48 -1.66
N PRO A 571 29.98 -3.59 -1.27
CA PRO A 571 30.30 -2.57 -0.29
C PRO A 571 30.66 -3.23 1.04
N ASP A 572 31.54 -2.57 1.79
CA ASP A 572 32.01 -2.81 3.15
C ASP A 572 30.88 -2.91 4.23
N HIS A 573 29.71 -3.45 3.91
CA HIS A 573 28.58 -3.61 4.83
C HIS A 573 28.90 -4.52 6.01
N VAL A 574 29.82 -5.49 5.83
CA VAL A 574 30.23 -6.42 6.89
C VAL A 574 31.15 -5.74 7.89
N SER A 575 32.09 -4.90 7.44
CA SER A 575 33.03 -4.20 8.32
C SER A 575 32.36 -3.12 9.18
N LEU A 576 31.29 -2.50 8.67
CA LEU A 576 30.47 -1.54 9.43
C LEU A 576 29.76 -2.17 10.64
N LEU A 577 29.31 -3.42 10.49
CA LEU A 577 28.57 -4.17 11.52
C LEU A 577 29.47 -5.00 12.45
N SER A 578 30.67 -5.39 11.99
CA SER A 578 31.59 -6.25 12.75
C SER A 578 32.34 -5.53 13.88
N ASN A 579 32.17 -4.21 14.06
CA ASN A 579 32.83 -3.43 15.12
C ASN A 579 32.34 -3.75 16.54
N GLY A 580 31.58 -4.83 16.75
CA GLY A 580 31.14 -5.30 18.05
C GLY A 580 30.17 -4.37 18.79
N LYS A 581 29.69 -3.32 18.12
CA LYS A 581 28.68 -2.40 18.67
C LYS A 581 27.32 -3.08 18.59
N SER A 582 26.72 -3.36 19.74
CA SER A 582 25.32 -3.76 19.81
C SER A 582 24.45 -2.60 19.33
N THR A 583 23.59 -2.85 18.35
CA THR A 583 22.58 -1.88 17.94
C THR A 583 21.32 -2.10 18.75
N PHE A 584 20.76 -1.04 19.28
CA PHE A 584 19.44 -1.06 19.91
C PHE A 584 18.45 -0.34 19.01
N PHE A 585 17.32 -0.98 18.73
CA PHE A 585 16.19 -0.35 18.08
C PHE A 585 14.90 -0.81 18.71
N TYR A 586 13.85 0.00 18.56
CA TYR A 586 12.55 -0.29 19.12
C TYR A 586 11.59 -0.71 18.03
N ILE A 587 10.81 -1.76 18.28
CA ILE A 587 9.65 -2.13 17.47
C ILE A 587 8.42 -1.68 18.22
N PHE A 588 7.65 -0.78 17.62
CA PHE A 588 6.38 -0.31 18.15
C PHE A 588 5.26 -1.03 17.44
N VAL A 589 4.38 -1.64 18.23
CA VAL A 589 3.23 -2.38 17.72
C VAL A 589 1.96 -1.71 18.23
N THR A 590 1.07 -1.35 17.30
CA THR A 590 -0.30 -0.95 17.64
C THR A 590 -1.28 -1.99 17.12
N LEU A 591 -2.09 -2.55 18.01
CA LEU A 591 -3.13 -3.51 17.70
C LEU A 591 -4.52 -2.88 17.96
N PRO A 592 -5.48 -3.00 17.03
CA PRO A 592 -6.82 -2.47 17.21
C PRO A 592 -7.57 -3.23 18.32
N SER A 593 -8.44 -2.52 19.03
CA SER A 593 -9.15 -3.05 20.20
C SER A 593 -10.49 -3.72 19.88
N SER A 594 -10.71 -4.18 18.64
CA SER A 594 -12.04 -4.50 18.08
C SER A 594 -12.83 -5.62 18.79
N SER A 595 -12.41 -6.05 19.97
CA SER A 595 -12.99 -7.15 20.73
C SER A 595 -12.64 -7.11 22.22
N LEU A 596 -12.58 -5.93 22.84
CA LEU A 596 -12.70 -5.85 24.30
C LEU A 596 -14.16 -6.11 24.70
N GLU A 597 -14.61 -7.35 24.49
CA GLU A 597 -15.78 -7.84 25.20
C GLU A 597 -15.42 -7.83 26.68
N LYS A 598 -16.19 -7.10 27.49
CA LYS A 598 -16.16 -7.31 28.94
C LYS A 598 -16.41 -8.80 29.15
N VAL A 599 -15.44 -9.51 29.71
CA VAL A 599 -15.66 -10.87 30.21
C VAL A 599 -16.96 -10.80 31.03
N PRO A 600 -18.01 -11.57 30.71
CA PRO A 600 -19.19 -11.59 31.54
C PRO A 600 -18.71 -11.98 32.93
N ILE A 601 -18.85 -11.06 33.87
CA ILE A 601 -18.61 -11.33 35.28
C ILE A 601 -19.59 -12.47 35.59
N GLU A 602 -19.06 -13.67 35.83
CA GLU A 602 -19.86 -14.71 36.46
C GLU A 602 -20.22 -14.15 37.84
N ASP A 603 -21.44 -13.61 37.95
CA ASP A 603 -21.98 -13.19 39.23
C ASP A 603 -21.85 -14.37 40.19
N GLU A 604 -21.06 -14.19 41.25
CA GLU A 604 -21.09 -15.05 42.42
C GLU A 604 -22.56 -15.22 42.82
N ILE A 605 -23.06 -16.45 42.73
CA ILE A 605 -24.37 -16.81 43.25
C ILE A 605 -24.28 -16.67 44.77
N VAL A 606 -24.58 -15.47 45.27
CA VAL A 606 -24.85 -15.24 46.69
C VAL A 606 -26.22 -15.85 46.99
N PRO A 607 -26.34 -16.78 47.94
CA PRO A 607 -27.64 -17.33 48.32
C PRO A 607 -28.44 -16.23 49.04
N VAL A 608 -29.55 -15.81 48.42
CA VAL A 608 -30.50 -14.88 49.02
C VAL A 608 -31.26 -15.60 50.13
N GLU A 609 -31.00 -15.23 51.38
CA GLU A 609 -31.86 -15.61 52.52
C GLU A 609 -33.24 -14.94 52.38
N CYS A 610 -34.26 -15.76 52.15
CA CYS A 610 -35.65 -15.36 52.21
C CYS A 610 -36.05 -14.95 53.64
N SER A 611 -36.19 -13.66 53.89
CA SER A 611 -36.91 -13.13 55.06
C SER A 611 -38.34 -12.74 54.69
N ARG A 612 -39.29 -13.36 55.40
CA ARG A 612 -40.73 -13.15 55.32
C ARG A 612 -41.11 -11.68 55.57
N MET A 613 -41.97 -11.11 54.74
CA MET A 613 -42.85 -10.01 55.15
C MET A 613 -44.31 -10.45 55.09
N VAL A 614 -44.97 -10.26 56.22
CA VAL A 614 -46.40 -10.42 56.46
C VAL A 614 -47.09 -9.12 56.03
N PHE A 615 -48.19 -9.24 55.29
CA PHE A 615 -49.04 -8.13 54.89
C PHE A 615 -49.78 -7.52 56.09
N TYR A 616 -49.87 -6.18 56.10
CA TYR A 616 -51.10 -5.46 56.41
C TYR A 616 -51.51 -4.65 55.19
#